data_AF-A0A958R5E6-F1
#
_entry.id   AF-A0A958R5E6-F1
#
_cell.length_a   1.000
_cell.length_b   1.000
_cell.length_c   1.000
_cell.angle_alpha   90.00
_cell.angle_beta   90.00
_cell.angle_gamma   90.00
#
_symmetry.space_group_name_H-M   'P 1'
#
loop_
_entity.id
_entity.type
_entity.pdbx_description
1 polymer ?
#
loop_
_entity_poly.entity_id
_entity_poly.type
_entity_poly.pdbx_seq_one_letter_code
_entity_poly.pdbx_strand_id
1 'polypeptide(L)'
;ILWDWQQQDPSNRSILPRSEDGHWQWFRLFMSNKQSVNFWKISNGSAPDQPSLYEWLSIPKKFQHFSAILGFPVNFSRTPVEQQAFFLNHHMPVLSINISENDFVPNFTFLLKLGLRAAAVTSPLKRVSYNFIKSNKIDLQELGSLENKFKSVNTLFIKSENHSQDFYLSGANTDLAGFKALTHNISKDSHIIVWGGGGTLPIIKEIFPNSIEYSVRTGLPRNGEINISDTDVLIWAASPSAEAPKLKSPPRIVVDLNYRADSAAIEYSKLIKAKYISGEEMFKIQAEHQRNFWNKYF
;
A
#
# COMPACT_ATOMS: atom_id res chain seq x y z
N ILE A 1 -8.89 -25.62 4.12
CA ILE A 1 -8.27 -26.98 4.13
C ILE A 1 -7.02 -27.01 5.01
N LEU A 2 -5.86 -26.47 4.59
CA LEU A 2 -4.64 -26.55 5.43
C LEU A 2 -4.77 -25.84 6.78
N TRP A 3 -5.34 -24.63 6.78
CA TRP A 3 -5.67 -23.90 8.00
C TRP A 3 -6.53 -24.73 8.96
N ASP A 4 -7.64 -25.27 8.46
CA ASP A 4 -8.58 -26.04 9.30
C ASP A 4 -7.93 -27.34 9.82
N TRP A 5 -7.07 -27.98 9.01
CA TRP A 5 -6.27 -29.13 9.46
C TRP A 5 -5.34 -28.74 10.62
N GLN A 6 -4.65 -27.60 10.54
CA GLN A 6 -3.75 -27.18 11.63
C GLN A 6 -4.52 -26.79 12.90
N GLN A 7 -5.68 -26.16 12.76
CA GLN A 7 -6.51 -25.74 13.90
C GLN A 7 -7.08 -26.92 14.72
N GLN A 8 -7.17 -28.13 14.16
CA GLN A 8 -7.60 -29.32 14.89
C GLN A 8 -6.57 -29.83 15.91
N ASP A 9 -5.28 -29.57 15.69
CA ASP A 9 -4.21 -29.93 16.64
C ASP A 9 -3.00 -28.98 16.51
N PRO A 10 -3.13 -27.72 16.99
CA PRO A 10 -2.11 -26.69 16.79
C PRO A 10 -0.75 -27.00 17.41
N SER A 11 -0.73 -27.85 18.44
CA SER A 11 0.48 -28.25 19.16
C SER A 11 1.34 -29.23 18.35
N ASN A 12 0.72 -30.07 17.52
CA ASN A 12 1.45 -31.08 16.73
C ASN A 12 1.44 -30.81 15.23
N ARG A 13 0.56 -29.93 14.73
CA ARG A 13 0.44 -29.60 13.31
C ARG A 13 1.05 -28.23 13.04
N SER A 14 1.97 -28.19 12.08
CA SER A 14 2.64 -26.96 11.64
C SER A 14 2.41 -26.77 10.14
N ILE A 15 2.15 -25.53 9.72
CA ILE A 15 2.08 -25.18 8.30
C ILE A 15 3.29 -24.31 7.99
N LEU A 16 4.08 -24.77 7.03
CA LEU A 16 5.32 -24.12 6.61
C LEU A 16 5.26 -23.87 5.10
N PRO A 17 4.35 -22.98 4.64
CA PRO A 17 4.22 -22.71 3.21
C PRO A 17 5.54 -22.18 2.65
N ARG A 18 5.74 -22.47 1.37
CA ARG A 18 6.91 -22.06 0.58
C ARG A 18 6.45 -21.58 -0.78
N SER A 19 7.11 -20.55 -1.29
CA SER A 19 7.05 -20.10 -2.68
C SER A 19 8.45 -19.68 -3.13
N GLU A 20 8.58 -19.43 -4.43
CA GLU A 20 9.84 -18.97 -5.03
C GLU A 20 10.10 -17.48 -4.79
N ASP A 21 9.06 -16.71 -4.43
CA ASP A 21 9.04 -15.25 -4.34
C ASP A 21 8.76 -14.70 -2.93
N GLY A 22 8.56 -15.57 -1.94
CA GLY A 22 8.25 -15.18 -0.56
C GLY A 22 6.80 -14.75 -0.34
N HIS A 23 5.88 -15.12 -1.23
CA HIS A 23 4.44 -14.84 -1.15
C HIS A 23 3.83 -15.20 0.22
N TRP A 24 4.29 -16.27 0.87
CA TRP A 24 3.75 -16.76 2.14
C TRP A 24 4.52 -16.31 3.38
N GLN A 25 5.48 -15.39 3.26
CA GLN A 25 6.25 -14.87 4.40
C GLN A 25 5.34 -14.32 5.51
N TRP A 26 4.26 -13.62 5.13
CA TRP A 26 3.29 -13.07 6.09
C TRP A 26 2.60 -14.17 6.92
N PHE A 27 2.32 -15.33 6.31
CA PHE A 27 1.66 -16.43 6.99
C PHE A 27 2.64 -17.12 7.95
N ARG A 28 3.92 -17.22 7.57
CA ARG A 28 4.99 -17.69 8.45
C ARG A 28 5.14 -16.80 9.69
N LEU A 29 5.02 -15.48 9.53
CA LEU A 29 5.00 -14.51 10.63
C LEU A 29 3.73 -14.63 11.48
N PHE A 30 2.56 -14.75 10.86
CA PHE A 30 1.28 -14.94 11.57
C PHE A 30 1.29 -16.19 12.45
N MET A 31 1.92 -17.27 11.99
CA MET A 31 2.03 -18.53 12.71
C MET A 31 3.19 -18.58 13.72
N SER A 32 4.01 -17.53 13.82
CA SER A 32 5.27 -17.55 14.58
C SER A 32 5.13 -18.08 16.01
N ASN A 33 4.09 -17.66 16.72
CA ASN A 33 3.81 -18.07 18.11
C ASN A 33 2.57 -19.00 18.22
N LYS A 34 2.12 -19.59 17.11
CA LYS A 34 0.88 -20.39 17.03
C LYS A 34 1.10 -21.85 16.64
N GLN A 35 2.34 -22.27 16.45
CA GLN A 35 2.71 -23.64 16.13
C GLN A 35 4.08 -23.97 16.72
N SER A 36 4.35 -25.26 16.91
CA SER A 36 5.57 -25.73 17.60
C SER A 36 6.84 -25.57 16.77
N VAL A 37 6.74 -25.59 15.44
CA VAL A 37 7.90 -25.52 14.54
C VAL A 37 7.76 -24.34 13.60
N ASN A 38 8.81 -23.52 13.51
CA ASN A 38 8.98 -22.53 12.47
C ASN A 38 10.47 -22.21 12.28
N PHE A 39 10.81 -21.56 11.18
CA PHE A 39 12.18 -21.27 10.82
C PHE A 39 12.29 -19.82 10.38
N TRP A 40 13.24 -19.10 10.97
CA TRP A 40 13.70 -17.80 10.50
C TRP A 40 15.01 -17.99 9.71
N LYS A 41 15.34 -17.01 8.87
CA LYS A 41 16.54 -17.03 8.04
C LYS A 41 17.69 -16.24 8.66
N ILE A 42 18.90 -16.74 8.42
CA ILE A 42 20.14 -15.97 8.48
C ILE A 42 20.57 -15.74 7.03
N SER A 43 20.89 -14.50 6.66
CA SER A 43 21.19 -14.13 5.28
C SER A 43 20.04 -14.55 4.33
N ASN A 44 20.32 -15.33 3.28
CA ASN A 44 19.33 -15.75 2.30
C ASN A 44 18.33 -16.81 2.81
N GLY A 45 18.66 -17.54 3.88
CA GLY A 45 17.84 -18.66 4.36
C GLY A 45 17.79 -19.85 3.39
N SER A 46 16.94 -20.82 3.71
CA SER A 46 16.66 -21.99 2.86
C SER A 46 15.34 -21.90 2.10
N ALA A 47 14.51 -20.89 2.37
CA ALA A 47 13.33 -20.55 1.59
C ALA A 47 13.03 -19.04 1.66
N PRO A 48 12.57 -18.41 0.56
CA PRO A 48 12.21 -16.99 0.53
C PRO A 48 11.21 -16.56 1.62
N ASP A 49 10.23 -17.41 1.94
CA ASP A 49 9.18 -17.15 2.93
C ASP A 49 9.66 -17.19 4.39
N GLN A 50 10.91 -17.60 4.64
CA GLN A 50 11.45 -17.54 5.99
C GLN A 50 11.59 -16.07 6.41
N PRO A 51 10.93 -15.65 7.51
CA PRO A 51 11.16 -14.33 8.06
C PRO A 51 12.58 -14.21 8.59
N SER A 52 13.12 -13.00 8.58
CA SER A 52 14.30 -12.68 9.37
C SER A 52 14.00 -12.77 10.87
N LEU A 53 15.05 -12.88 11.69
CA LEU A 53 14.89 -12.83 13.15
C LEU A 53 14.26 -11.50 13.61
N TYR A 54 14.56 -10.39 12.93
CA TYR A 54 13.96 -9.08 13.25
C TYR A 54 12.44 -9.07 13.01
N GLU A 55 11.99 -9.54 11.84
CA GLU A 55 10.56 -9.65 11.55
C GLU A 55 9.86 -10.64 12.48
N TRP A 56 10.56 -11.68 12.94
CA TRP A 56 10.01 -12.59 13.93
C TRP A 56 9.77 -11.91 15.28
N LEU A 57 10.78 -11.19 15.78
CA LEU A 57 10.73 -10.53 17.08
C LEU A 57 9.79 -9.32 17.11
N SER A 58 9.41 -8.78 15.95
CA SER A 58 8.42 -7.71 15.84
C SER A 58 6.98 -8.17 16.09
N ILE A 59 6.71 -9.48 16.05
CA ILE A 59 5.37 -10.04 16.23
C ILE A 59 5.05 -10.16 17.73
N PRO A 60 3.88 -9.65 18.19
CA PRO A 60 3.42 -9.88 19.56
C PRO A 60 3.35 -11.37 19.90
N LYS A 61 3.76 -11.74 21.12
CA LYS A 61 3.72 -13.14 21.58
C LYS A 61 2.31 -13.74 21.56
N LYS A 62 1.30 -12.92 21.85
CA LYS A 62 -0.12 -13.30 21.81
C LYS A 62 -0.89 -12.19 21.12
N PHE A 63 -1.69 -12.55 20.12
CA PHE A 63 -2.60 -11.65 19.44
C PHE A 63 -3.80 -12.44 18.89
N GLN A 64 -4.97 -11.81 18.93
CA GLN A 64 -6.19 -12.33 18.32
C GLN A 64 -6.43 -11.72 16.94
N HIS A 65 -6.00 -10.46 16.77
CA HIS A 65 -6.19 -9.68 15.56
C HIS A 65 -4.86 -9.27 14.97
N PHE A 66 -4.86 -8.93 13.68
CA PHE A 66 -3.70 -8.37 13.01
C PHE A 66 -4.12 -7.20 12.11
N SER A 67 -3.14 -6.36 11.80
CA SER A 67 -3.25 -5.37 10.74
C SER A 67 -2.36 -5.75 9.56
N ALA A 68 -2.63 -5.17 8.39
CA ALA A 68 -1.89 -5.49 7.18
C ALA A 68 -1.64 -4.30 6.27
N ILE A 69 -0.68 -4.44 5.37
CA ILE A 69 -0.66 -3.75 4.08
C ILE A 69 -1.10 -4.75 3.01
N LEU A 70 -2.16 -4.41 2.27
CA LEU A 70 -2.71 -5.21 1.18
C LEU A 70 -2.38 -4.57 -0.16
N GLY A 71 -1.85 -5.35 -1.10
CA GLY A 71 -1.54 -4.89 -2.44
C GLY A 71 -0.74 -5.94 -3.21
N PHE A 72 -0.28 -5.61 -4.41
CA PHE A 72 0.59 -6.50 -5.16
C PHE A 72 1.54 -5.71 -6.09
N PRO A 73 2.87 -5.81 -5.91
CA PRO A 73 3.59 -6.41 -4.76
C PRO A 73 3.67 -5.46 -3.54
N VAL A 74 3.82 -6.02 -2.34
CA VAL A 74 4.01 -5.26 -1.08
C VAL A 74 5.21 -5.72 -0.24
N ASN A 75 6.03 -6.66 -0.73
CA ASN A 75 7.19 -7.18 0.01
C ASN A 75 8.20 -6.09 0.43
N PHE A 76 8.30 -5.02 -0.36
CA PHE A 76 9.21 -3.89 -0.10
C PHE A 76 8.50 -2.71 0.56
N SER A 77 7.26 -2.88 1.01
CA SER A 77 6.53 -1.82 1.69
C SER A 77 7.18 -1.53 3.04
N ARG A 78 7.36 -0.24 3.35
CA ARG A 78 7.81 0.20 4.68
C ARG A 78 6.65 0.30 5.69
N THR A 79 5.40 0.03 5.27
CA THR A 79 4.22 0.13 6.16
C THR A 79 4.33 -0.71 7.42
N PRO A 80 4.84 -1.97 7.41
CA PRO A 80 4.99 -2.74 8.64
C PRO A 80 5.86 -2.06 9.68
N VAL A 81 6.98 -1.45 9.26
CA VAL A 81 7.90 -0.72 10.15
C VAL A 81 7.27 0.60 10.60
N GLU A 82 6.73 1.38 9.68
CA GLU A 82 6.13 2.70 9.96
C GLU A 82 4.92 2.60 10.91
N GLN A 83 4.11 1.55 10.79
CA GLN A 83 2.92 1.35 11.63
C GLN A 83 3.17 0.45 12.84
N GLN A 84 4.41 -0.06 13.03
CA GLN A 84 4.73 -1.05 14.05
C GLN A 84 4.37 -0.58 15.45
N ALA A 85 4.89 0.58 15.87
CA ALA A 85 4.70 1.11 17.21
C ALA A 85 3.22 1.34 17.52
N PHE A 86 2.47 1.85 16.55
CA PHE A 86 1.03 2.07 16.68
C PHE A 86 0.27 0.77 16.94
N PHE A 87 0.47 -0.26 16.10
CA PHE A 87 -0.27 -1.52 16.25
C PHE A 87 0.24 -2.41 17.39
N LEU A 88 1.50 -2.27 17.80
CA LEU A 88 2.01 -2.90 19.02
C LEU A 88 1.23 -2.46 20.26
N ASN A 89 0.84 -1.17 20.36
CA ASN A 89 0.00 -0.69 21.46
C ASN A 89 -1.40 -1.34 21.48
N HIS A 90 -1.85 -1.85 20.34
CA HIS A 90 -3.11 -2.59 20.19
C HIS A 90 -2.91 -4.11 20.14
N HIS A 91 -1.70 -4.61 20.45
CA HIS A 91 -1.36 -6.05 20.41
C HIS A 91 -1.61 -6.70 19.04
N MET A 92 -1.42 -5.96 17.95
CA MET A 92 -1.60 -6.46 16.59
C MET A 92 -0.27 -6.43 15.82
N PRO A 93 0.14 -7.52 15.17
CA PRO A 93 1.23 -7.44 14.19
C PRO A 93 0.76 -6.72 12.92
N VAL A 94 1.71 -6.11 12.21
CA VAL A 94 1.49 -5.52 10.89
C VAL A 94 2.11 -6.42 9.82
N LEU A 95 1.29 -7.03 8.97
CA LEU A 95 1.72 -8.02 7.98
C LEU A 95 1.68 -7.49 6.54
N SER A 96 2.64 -7.87 5.71
CA SER A 96 2.63 -7.54 4.27
C SER A 96 2.01 -8.66 3.45
N ILE A 97 0.79 -8.47 2.97
CA ILE A 97 0.05 -9.53 2.25
C ILE A 97 -0.05 -9.16 0.77
N ASN A 98 0.67 -9.93 -0.04
CA ASN A 98 0.54 -9.89 -1.49
C ASN A 98 -0.81 -10.46 -1.91
N ILE A 99 -1.68 -9.62 -2.48
CA ILE A 99 -2.99 -10.03 -2.98
C ILE A 99 -3.35 -9.20 -4.22
N SER A 100 -3.67 -9.90 -5.30
CA SER A 100 -4.05 -9.28 -6.58
C SER A 100 -5.50 -8.78 -6.54
N GLU A 101 -5.93 -8.02 -7.54
CA GLU A 101 -7.33 -7.58 -7.66
C GLU A 101 -8.30 -8.77 -7.71
N ASN A 102 -7.93 -9.82 -8.45
CA ASN A 102 -8.76 -11.01 -8.65
C ASN A 102 -8.87 -11.85 -7.38
N ASP A 103 -7.83 -11.84 -6.55
CA ASP A 103 -7.77 -12.62 -5.31
C ASP A 103 -8.38 -11.89 -4.11
N PHE A 104 -8.53 -10.56 -4.17
CA PHE A 104 -8.97 -9.75 -3.04
C PHE A 104 -10.32 -10.19 -2.49
N VAL A 105 -11.38 -10.14 -3.30
CA VAL A 105 -12.76 -10.44 -2.85
C VAL A 105 -12.91 -11.90 -2.43
N PRO A 106 -12.47 -12.91 -3.22
CA PRO A 106 -12.62 -14.31 -2.85
C PRO A 106 -11.93 -14.70 -1.53
N ASN A 107 -10.81 -14.04 -1.20
CA ASN A 107 -10.01 -14.38 -0.03
C ASN A 107 -10.22 -13.44 1.16
N PHE A 108 -10.99 -12.35 1.02
CA PHE A 108 -11.19 -11.38 2.10
C PHE A 108 -11.79 -12.03 3.36
N THR A 109 -12.82 -12.87 3.20
CA THR A 109 -13.46 -13.58 4.30
C THR A 109 -12.49 -14.51 5.04
N PHE A 110 -11.51 -15.10 4.33
CA PHE A 110 -10.47 -15.88 4.99
C PHE A 110 -9.56 -15.00 5.85
N LEU A 111 -9.18 -13.81 5.38
CA LEU A 111 -8.44 -12.85 6.20
C LEU A 111 -9.22 -12.41 7.43
N LEU A 112 -10.55 -12.21 7.30
CA LEU A 112 -11.42 -11.93 8.46
C LEU A 112 -11.43 -13.10 9.45
N LYS A 113 -11.55 -14.34 8.97
CA LYS A 113 -11.48 -15.55 9.80
C LYS A 113 -10.15 -15.66 10.56
N LEU A 114 -9.05 -15.21 9.96
CA LEU A 114 -7.73 -15.16 10.61
C LEU A 114 -7.59 -14.01 11.62
N GLY A 115 -8.49 -13.03 11.61
CA GLY A 115 -8.48 -11.89 12.53
C GLY A 115 -8.01 -10.56 11.93
N LEU A 116 -8.11 -10.35 10.61
CA LEU A 116 -7.80 -9.05 10.01
C LEU A 116 -8.72 -7.97 10.58
N ARG A 117 -8.13 -6.92 11.16
CA ARG A 117 -8.85 -5.85 11.87
C ARG A 117 -8.64 -4.47 11.26
N ALA A 118 -7.48 -4.23 10.69
CA ALA A 118 -7.13 -2.97 10.03
C ALA A 118 -6.23 -3.24 8.83
N ALA A 119 -6.35 -2.46 7.77
CA ALA A 119 -5.43 -2.58 6.64
C ALA A 119 -5.12 -1.23 5.99
N ALA A 120 -3.84 -0.99 5.73
CA ALA A 120 -3.46 -0.09 4.66
C ALA A 120 -3.67 -0.82 3.32
N VAL A 121 -4.09 -0.09 2.29
CA VAL A 121 -4.38 -0.63 0.97
C VAL A 121 -3.58 0.17 -0.07
N THR A 122 -2.81 -0.55 -0.88
CA THR A 122 -2.02 0.05 -1.97
C THR A 122 -2.41 -0.53 -3.33
N SER A 123 -1.73 -0.11 -4.38
CA SER A 123 -1.94 -0.61 -5.74
C SER A 123 -1.84 -2.15 -5.77
N PRO A 124 -2.70 -2.84 -6.54
CA PRO A 124 -3.79 -2.29 -7.37
C PRO A 124 -5.14 -2.10 -6.64
N LEU A 125 -5.22 -2.36 -5.34
CA LEU A 125 -6.46 -2.68 -4.65
C LEU A 125 -7.33 -1.49 -4.22
N LYS A 126 -6.88 -0.24 -4.38
CA LYS A 126 -7.59 0.91 -3.81
C LYS A 126 -9.01 1.09 -4.36
N ARG A 127 -9.20 0.86 -5.67
CA ARG A 127 -10.51 0.90 -6.31
C ARG A 127 -11.34 -0.36 -6.00
N VAL A 128 -10.70 -1.52 -5.96
CA VAL A 128 -11.34 -2.78 -5.57
C VAL A 128 -11.90 -2.68 -4.16
N SER A 129 -11.14 -2.10 -3.22
CA SER A 129 -11.54 -1.89 -1.83
C SER A 129 -12.72 -0.93 -1.72
N TYR A 130 -12.71 0.18 -2.47
CA TYR A 130 -13.86 1.09 -2.55
C TYR A 130 -15.12 0.37 -3.04
N ASN A 131 -15.02 -0.39 -4.13
CA ASN A 131 -16.16 -1.15 -4.67
C ASN A 131 -16.62 -2.23 -3.70
N PHE A 132 -15.70 -2.91 -3.02
CA PHE A 132 -15.99 -3.95 -2.05
C PHE A 132 -16.77 -3.39 -0.86
N ILE A 133 -16.34 -2.23 -0.31
CA ILE A 133 -17.12 -1.52 0.72
C ILE A 133 -18.52 -1.24 0.18
N LYS A 134 -18.63 -0.54 -0.95
CA LYS A 134 -19.92 -0.13 -1.53
C LYS A 134 -20.91 -1.28 -1.76
N SER A 135 -20.42 -2.46 -2.14
CA SER A 135 -21.27 -3.63 -2.44
C SER A 135 -21.74 -4.38 -1.19
N ASN A 136 -20.99 -4.35 -0.09
CA ASN A 136 -21.30 -5.09 1.14
C ASN A 136 -22.09 -4.21 2.13
N LYS A 137 -23.32 -3.83 1.77
CA LYS A 137 -24.23 -2.92 2.53
C LYS A 137 -24.68 -3.43 3.91
N ILE A 138 -23.75 -3.80 4.79
CA ILE A 138 -24.03 -4.23 6.16
C ILE A 138 -23.56 -3.09 7.07
N ASP A 139 -24.55 -2.41 7.67
CA ASP A 139 -24.49 -1.34 8.67
C ASP A 139 -23.35 -0.30 8.58
N LEU A 140 -23.75 0.91 8.18
CA LEU A 140 -23.02 2.19 8.31
C LEU A 140 -21.60 2.23 7.72
N GLN A 141 -21.53 2.15 6.39
CA GLN A 141 -20.32 2.51 5.64
C GLN A 141 -20.06 4.03 5.76
N GLU A 142 -19.11 4.44 6.59
CA GLU A 142 -18.61 5.81 6.59
C GLU A 142 -17.61 6.02 5.45
N LEU A 143 -18.04 5.81 4.20
CA LEU A 143 -17.29 6.37 3.07
C LEU A 143 -17.48 7.88 3.09
N GLY A 144 -16.42 8.61 3.40
CA GLY A 144 -16.40 10.06 3.37
C GLY A 144 -16.53 10.63 1.95
N SER A 145 -16.52 11.96 1.86
CA SER A 145 -16.66 12.67 0.60
C SER A 145 -15.50 12.41 -0.36
N LEU A 146 -14.28 12.21 0.15
CA LEU A 146 -13.08 11.97 -0.66
C LEU A 146 -13.08 10.60 -1.31
N GLU A 147 -13.48 9.57 -0.58
CA GLU A 147 -13.54 8.19 -1.04
C GLU A 147 -14.55 8.06 -2.18
N ASN A 148 -15.71 8.71 -2.02
CA ASN A 148 -16.74 8.79 -3.07
C ASN A 148 -16.27 9.59 -4.29
N LYS A 149 -15.56 10.71 -4.08
CA LYS A 149 -15.01 11.55 -5.14
C LYS A 149 -13.98 10.81 -5.99
N PHE A 150 -13.03 10.13 -5.35
CA PHE A 150 -11.93 9.46 -6.05
C PHE A 150 -12.20 7.98 -6.36
N LYS A 151 -13.29 7.41 -5.84
CA LYS A 151 -13.63 5.98 -5.95
C LYS A 151 -12.47 5.08 -5.52
N SER A 152 -11.83 5.46 -4.43
CA SER A 152 -10.53 4.93 -3.99
C SER A 152 -10.41 4.94 -2.47
N VAL A 153 -10.04 3.81 -1.89
CA VAL A 153 -9.83 3.62 -0.44
C VAL A 153 -8.43 3.04 -0.23
N ASN A 154 -7.61 3.71 0.59
CA ASN A 154 -6.25 3.27 0.91
C ASN A 154 -6.11 2.83 2.38
N THR A 155 -7.21 2.83 3.14
CA THR A 155 -7.23 2.54 4.57
C THR A 155 -8.54 1.86 4.92
N LEU A 156 -8.48 0.73 5.63
CA LEU A 156 -9.63 -0.08 6.04
C LEU A 156 -9.62 -0.30 7.55
N PHE A 157 -10.80 -0.31 8.15
CA PHE A 157 -11.06 -0.84 9.48
C PHE A 157 -12.21 -1.84 9.41
N ILE A 158 -12.06 -2.96 10.10
CA ILE A 158 -13.05 -4.05 10.08
C ILE A 158 -13.49 -4.38 11.50
N LYS A 159 -14.78 -4.32 11.79
CA LYS A 159 -15.35 -4.86 13.03
C LYS A 159 -16.23 -6.07 12.74
N SER A 160 -15.67 -7.27 12.83
CA SER A 160 -16.43 -8.53 12.90
C SER A 160 -16.65 -8.93 14.37
N GLU A 161 -17.89 -9.32 14.69
CA GLU A 161 -18.26 -9.99 15.95
C GLU A 161 -18.30 -11.51 15.71
N ASN A 162 -17.60 -12.30 16.53
CA ASN A 162 -17.75 -13.75 16.63
C ASN A 162 -17.85 -14.57 15.33
N HIS A 163 -16.93 -14.35 14.38
CA HIS A 163 -16.84 -15.16 13.16
C HIS A 163 -18.14 -15.21 12.32
N SER A 164 -19.07 -14.27 12.53
CA SER A 164 -20.26 -14.13 11.69
C SER A 164 -19.90 -13.68 10.27
N GLN A 165 -20.77 -13.97 9.31
CA GLN A 165 -20.69 -13.37 7.97
C GLN A 165 -20.93 -11.85 8.01
N ASP A 166 -21.53 -11.36 9.10
CA ASP A 166 -21.75 -9.94 9.33
C ASP A 166 -20.48 -9.31 9.91
N PHE A 167 -20.01 -8.25 9.24
CA PHE A 167 -18.91 -7.43 9.70
C PHE A 167 -19.17 -5.98 9.31
N TYR A 168 -18.81 -5.08 10.20
CA TYR A 168 -18.74 -3.66 9.92
C TYR A 168 -17.44 -3.36 9.16
N LEU A 169 -17.54 -2.60 8.08
CA LEU A 169 -16.40 -2.22 7.25
C LEU A 169 -16.42 -0.72 7.00
N SER A 170 -15.34 -0.05 7.41
CA SER A 170 -15.13 1.36 7.14
C SER A 170 -13.84 1.57 6.34
N GLY A 171 -13.83 2.64 5.54
CA GLY A 171 -12.71 2.96 4.67
C GLY A 171 -12.44 4.45 4.59
N ALA A 172 -11.16 4.79 4.41
CA ALA A 172 -10.71 6.15 4.19
C ALA A 172 -9.65 6.24 3.07
N ASN A 173 -9.49 7.45 2.52
CA ASN A 173 -8.47 7.85 1.58
C ASN A 173 -7.57 8.92 2.22
N THR A 174 -6.35 8.52 2.58
CA THR A 174 -5.35 9.40 3.19
C THR A 174 -4.29 9.89 2.21
N ASP A 175 -4.35 9.44 0.95
CA ASP A 175 -3.37 9.79 -0.08
C ASP A 175 -3.42 11.29 -0.41
N LEU A 176 -4.60 11.92 -0.42
CA LEU A 176 -4.72 13.35 -0.72
C LEU A 176 -3.97 14.22 0.30
N ALA A 177 -4.03 13.87 1.58
CA ALA A 177 -3.31 14.57 2.63
C ALA A 177 -1.79 14.44 2.43
N GLY A 178 -1.31 13.22 2.17
CA GLY A 178 0.10 12.97 1.88
C GLY A 178 0.58 13.71 0.63
N PHE A 179 -0.22 13.72 -0.44
CA PHE A 179 0.14 14.38 -1.69
C PHE A 179 0.14 15.92 -1.56
N LYS A 180 -0.79 16.50 -0.78
CA LYS A 180 -0.78 17.93 -0.43
C LYS A 180 0.50 18.32 0.32
N ALA A 181 0.91 17.51 1.29
CA ALA A 181 2.14 17.76 2.05
C ALA A 181 3.36 17.71 1.12
N LEU A 182 3.51 16.65 0.31
CA LEU A 182 4.63 16.50 -0.62
C LEU A 182 4.78 17.66 -1.61
N THR A 183 3.67 18.26 -2.03
CA THR A 183 3.64 19.24 -3.11
C THR A 183 3.37 20.68 -2.65
N HIS A 184 3.40 20.95 -1.35
CA HIS A 184 3.06 22.26 -0.78
C HIS A 184 3.89 23.44 -1.33
N ASN A 185 5.13 23.18 -1.74
CA ASN A 185 6.05 24.19 -2.31
C ASN A 185 6.01 24.27 -3.84
N ILE A 186 5.13 23.51 -4.50
CA ILE A 186 5.00 23.53 -5.95
C ILE A 186 3.88 24.51 -6.34
N SER A 187 4.19 25.47 -7.20
CA SER A 187 3.19 26.41 -7.70
C SER A 187 2.13 25.70 -8.53
N LYS A 188 0.87 26.10 -8.37
CA LYS A 188 -0.23 25.59 -9.20
C LYS A 188 -0.15 26.05 -10.65
N ASP A 189 0.58 27.13 -10.91
CA ASP A 189 0.79 27.69 -12.25
C ASP A 189 1.97 27.04 -12.99
N SER A 190 2.71 26.13 -12.33
CA SER A 190 3.80 25.40 -12.97
C SER A 190 3.31 24.49 -14.08
N HIS A 191 4.10 24.36 -15.14
CA HIS A 191 3.88 23.35 -16.18
C HIS A 191 4.25 21.96 -15.66
N ILE A 192 3.23 21.21 -15.26
CA ILE A 192 3.38 19.91 -14.59
C ILE A 192 3.08 18.77 -15.58
N ILE A 193 4.05 17.87 -15.71
CA ILE A 193 3.87 16.58 -16.36
C ILE A 193 3.72 15.49 -15.31
N VAL A 194 2.74 14.60 -15.50
CA VAL A 194 2.54 13.40 -14.69
C VAL A 194 2.96 12.19 -15.51
N TRP A 195 4.01 11.50 -15.06
CA TRP A 195 4.49 10.27 -15.69
C TRP A 195 3.85 9.06 -15.01
N GLY A 196 2.92 8.40 -15.69
CA GLY A 196 2.18 7.25 -15.16
C GLY A 196 0.91 7.65 -14.43
N GLY A 197 0.79 7.28 -13.16
CA GLY A 197 -0.24 7.80 -12.26
C GLY A 197 -1.49 6.95 -12.04
N GLY A 198 -1.64 5.78 -12.68
CA GLY A 198 -2.70 4.78 -12.43
C GLY A 198 -3.87 5.23 -11.52
N GLY A 199 -3.86 4.79 -10.26
CA GLY A 199 -4.86 5.15 -9.24
C GLY A 199 -4.62 6.46 -8.47
N THR A 200 -3.50 7.16 -8.71
CA THR A 200 -3.14 8.43 -8.06
C THR A 200 -3.52 9.66 -8.89
N LEU A 201 -3.80 9.50 -10.19
CA LEU A 201 -4.21 10.58 -11.11
C LEU A 201 -5.37 11.44 -10.59
N PRO A 202 -6.47 10.89 -10.07
CA PRO A 202 -7.58 11.72 -9.57
C PRO A 202 -7.13 12.69 -8.47
N ILE A 203 -6.20 12.27 -7.63
CA ILE A 203 -5.65 13.07 -6.53
C ILE A 203 -4.68 14.14 -7.07
N ILE A 204 -3.87 13.78 -8.06
CA ILE A 204 -2.96 14.73 -8.71
C ILE A 204 -3.76 15.85 -9.40
N LYS A 205 -4.81 15.48 -10.15
CA LYS A 205 -5.68 16.43 -10.86
C LYS A 205 -6.52 17.30 -9.93
N GLU A 206 -6.79 16.85 -8.71
CA GLU A 206 -7.43 17.68 -7.69
C GLU A 206 -6.55 18.87 -7.28
N ILE A 207 -5.23 18.67 -7.17
CA ILE A 207 -4.30 19.73 -6.77
C ILE A 207 -3.81 20.53 -7.99
N PHE A 208 -3.52 19.83 -9.08
CA PHE A 208 -2.95 20.36 -10.32
C PHE A 208 -3.88 20.06 -11.50
N PRO A 209 -5.01 20.76 -11.63
CA PRO A 209 -6.02 20.46 -12.65
C PRO A 209 -5.49 20.62 -14.08
N ASN A 210 -4.48 21.46 -14.29
CA ASN A 210 -3.84 21.71 -15.59
C ASN A 210 -2.67 20.75 -15.89
N SER A 211 -2.37 19.78 -15.02
CA SER A 211 -1.27 18.84 -15.26
C SER A 211 -1.54 17.95 -16.48
N ILE A 212 -0.47 17.61 -17.20
CA ILE A 212 -0.53 16.81 -18.42
C ILE A 212 -0.06 15.39 -18.14
N GLU A 213 -0.89 14.42 -18.51
CA GLU A 213 -0.71 13.02 -18.15
C GLU A 213 -0.04 12.26 -19.28
N TYR A 214 1.03 11.53 -18.98
CA TYR A 214 1.74 10.67 -19.90
C TYR A 214 1.61 9.20 -19.49
N SER A 215 1.49 8.34 -20.50
CA SER A 215 1.51 6.90 -20.31
C SER A 215 2.95 6.39 -20.31
N VAL A 216 3.33 5.68 -19.24
CA VAL A 216 4.64 5.00 -19.17
C VAL A 216 4.80 3.98 -20.30
N ARG A 217 3.70 3.31 -20.68
CA ARG A 217 3.72 2.23 -21.69
C ARG A 217 3.96 2.75 -23.11
N THR A 218 3.37 3.89 -23.45
CA THR A 218 3.43 4.42 -24.82
C THR A 218 4.39 5.59 -24.96
N GLY A 219 4.77 6.24 -23.85
CA GLY A 219 5.54 7.48 -23.87
C GLY A 219 4.75 8.69 -24.39
N LEU A 220 3.46 8.53 -24.67
CA LEU A 220 2.61 9.56 -25.26
C LEU A 220 1.68 10.19 -24.21
N PRO A 221 1.26 11.45 -24.41
CA PRO A 221 0.23 12.04 -23.57
C PRO A 221 -1.09 11.29 -23.73
N ARG A 222 -1.85 11.16 -22.63
CA ARG A 222 -3.11 10.41 -22.60
C ARG A 222 -4.26 11.13 -23.31
N ASN A 223 -4.20 12.45 -23.39
CA ASN A 223 -5.27 13.29 -23.95
C ASN A 223 -4.90 13.88 -25.33
N GLY A 224 -4.09 13.18 -26.13
CA GLY A 224 -3.69 13.60 -27.48
C GLY A 224 -2.37 14.38 -27.51
N GLU A 225 -2.03 14.97 -28.66
CA GLU A 225 -0.80 15.76 -28.79
C GLU A 225 -0.89 17.07 -28.00
N ILE A 226 -0.05 17.19 -26.98
CA ILE A 226 0.12 18.44 -26.26
C ILE A 226 1.55 18.91 -26.51
N ASN A 227 1.66 20.04 -27.20
CA ASN A 227 2.95 20.63 -27.54
C ASN A 227 3.43 21.46 -26.35
N ILE A 228 4.04 20.79 -25.37
CA ILE A 228 4.65 21.45 -24.22
C ILE A 228 6.06 21.86 -24.64
N SER A 229 6.31 23.17 -24.74
CA SER A 229 7.67 23.67 -24.95
C SER A 229 8.52 23.57 -23.69
N ASP A 230 7.92 23.76 -22.51
CA ASP A 230 8.63 23.87 -21.24
C ASP A 230 7.96 23.07 -20.13
N THR A 231 8.74 22.27 -19.42
CA THR A 231 8.28 21.51 -18.24
C THR A 231 8.97 22.06 -16.99
N ASP A 232 8.20 22.52 -16.01
CA ASP A 232 8.77 22.94 -14.73
C ASP A 232 8.97 21.77 -13.78
N VAL A 233 7.95 20.91 -13.72
CA VAL A 233 7.85 19.83 -12.74
C VAL A 233 7.42 18.54 -13.40
N LEU A 234 8.15 17.46 -13.10
CA LEU A 234 7.75 16.11 -13.41
C LEU A 234 7.29 15.41 -12.13
N ILE A 235 6.02 14.99 -12.08
CA ILE A 235 5.51 14.09 -11.06
C ILE A 235 5.69 12.66 -11.57
N TRP A 236 6.63 11.94 -10.97
CA TRP A 236 6.88 10.54 -11.25
C TRP A 236 5.91 9.66 -10.45
N ALA A 237 4.83 9.26 -11.11
CA ALA A 237 3.78 8.43 -10.54
C ALA A 237 3.78 7.01 -11.16
N ALA A 238 4.96 6.56 -11.60
CA ALA A 238 5.21 5.26 -12.21
C ALA A 238 5.91 4.31 -11.22
N SER A 239 6.12 3.05 -11.61
CA SER A 239 6.90 2.11 -10.79
C SER A 239 8.33 2.63 -10.57
N PRO A 240 9.01 2.18 -9.49
CA PRO A 240 10.40 2.54 -9.24
C PRO A 240 11.33 2.16 -10.40
N SER A 241 11.01 1.10 -11.14
CA SER A 241 11.78 0.61 -12.29
C SER A 241 11.29 1.14 -13.64
N ALA A 242 10.37 2.10 -13.67
CA ALA A 242 9.85 2.62 -14.92
C ALA A 242 10.94 3.33 -15.74
N GLU A 243 10.88 3.20 -17.06
CA GLU A 243 11.75 3.98 -17.93
C GLU A 243 11.44 5.48 -17.81
N ALA A 244 12.48 6.29 -17.96
CA ALA A 244 12.35 7.74 -17.89
C ALA A 244 11.61 8.31 -19.12
N PRO A 245 10.81 9.37 -18.94
CA PRO A 245 10.14 10.01 -20.05
C PRO A 245 11.16 10.72 -20.96
N LYS A 246 10.95 10.61 -22.28
CA LYS A 246 11.71 11.35 -23.30
C LYS A 246 11.07 12.72 -23.54
N LEU A 247 11.24 13.62 -22.58
CA LEU A 247 10.70 14.97 -22.65
C LEU A 247 11.55 15.87 -23.56
N LYS A 248 10.91 16.77 -24.31
CA LYS A 248 11.59 17.76 -25.17
C LYS A 248 12.40 18.77 -24.35
N SER A 249 11.86 19.17 -23.20
CA SER A 249 12.47 20.11 -22.27
C SER A 249 12.61 19.44 -20.89
N PRO A 250 13.82 19.42 -20.29
CA PRO A 250 14.05 18.76 -19.02
C PRO A 250 13.38 19.53 -17.86
N PRO A 251 12.67 18.83 -16.96
CA PRO A 251 12.05 19.47 -15.80
C PRO A 251 13.09 20.03 -14.82
N ARG A 252 12.73 21.09 -14.12
CA ARG A 252 13.56 21.66 -13.04
C ARG A 252 13.40 20.90 -11.73
N ILE A 253 12.25 20.28 -11.52
CA ILE A 253 11.91 19.52 -10.32
C ILE A 253 11.35 18.15 -10.71
N VAL A 254 11.81 17.10 -10.05
CA VAL A 254 11.25 15.75 -10.12
C VAL A 254 10.65 15.41 -8.75
N VAL A 255 9.33 15.25 -8.70
CA VAL A 255 8.59 14.80 -7.53
C VAL A 255 8.30 13.31 -7.70
N ASP A 256 8.95 12.46 -6.90
CA ASP A 256 8.75 11.02 -6.96
C ASP A 256 7.69 10.59 -5.97
N LEU A 257 6.64 9.91 -6.43
CA LEU A 257 5.63 9.34 -5.52
C LEU A 257 6.13 8.05 -4.86
N ASN A 258 7.23 7.48 -5.34
CA ASN A 258 7.91 6.38 -4.69
C ASN A 258 8.82 6.89 -3.58
N TYR A 259 8.99 6.05 -2.58
CA TYR A 259 9.87 6.30 -1.44
C TYR A 259 11.03 5.29 -1.34
N ARG A 260 11.25 4.53 -2.42
CA ARG A 260 12.31 3.52 -2.48
C ARG A 260 13.61 4.14 -2.97
N ALA A 261 14.72 3.70 -2.40
CA ALA A 261 16.05 4.17 -2.74
C ALA A 261 16.52 3.75 -4.15
N ASP A 262 15.89 2.72 -4.73
CA ASP A 262 16.17 2.20 -6.08
C ASP A 262 15.23 2.76 -7.16
N SER A 263 14.57 3.90 -6.89
CA SER A 263 13.72 4.57 -7.88
C SER A 263 14.53 5.18 -9.02
N ALA A 264 14.19 4.82 -10.26
CA ALA A 264 14.73 5.37 -11.49
C ALA A 264 14.53 6.89 -11.60
N ALA A 265 13.55 7.46 -10.88
CA ALA A 265 13.36 8.91 -10.80
C ALA A 265 14.57 9.62 -10.15
N ILE A 266 15.25 8.96 -9.20
CA ILE A 266 16.47 9.48 -8.56
C ILE A 266 17.58 9.60 -9.59
N GLU A 267 17.83 8.53 -10.34
CA GLU A 267 18.83 8.52 -11.41
C GLU A 267 18.51 9.56 -12.48
N TYR A 268 17.26 9.57 -12.96
CA TYR A 268 16.79 10.54 -13.94
C TYR A 268 16.99 11.98 -13.48
N SER A 269 16.60 12.32 -12.24
CA SER A 269 16.78 13.67 -11.70
C SER A 269 18.24 14.12 -11.67
N LYS A 270 19.18 13.21 -11.36
CA LYS A 270 20.62 13.49 -11.36
C LYS A 270 21.13 13.72 -12.77
N LEU A 271 20.70 12.89 -13.73
CA LEU A 271 21.09 13.00 -15.14
C LEU A 271 20.74 14.38 -15.72
N ILE A 272 19.53 14.88 -15.43
CA ILE A 272 19.06 16.17 -15.92
C ILE A 272 19.40 17.35 -14.98
N LYS A 273 20.08 17.08 -13.86
CA LYS A 273 20.41 18.07 -12.81
C LYS A 273 19.18 18.78 -12.22
N ALA A 274 18.06 18.08 -12.10
CA ALA A 274 16.84 18.58 -11.49
C ALA A 274 16.87 18.44 -9.96
N LYS A 275 16.09 19.27 -9.27
CA LYS A 275 15.81 19.08 -7.84
C LYS A 275 14.94 17.84 -7.65
N TYR A 276 15.40 16.89 -6.83
CA TYR A 276 14.63 15.70 -6.46
C TYR A 276 13.81 15.95 -5.18
N ILE A 277 12.55 15.54 -5.19
CA ILE A 277 11.67 15.52 -4.01
C ILE A 277 11.17 14.08 -3.83
N SER A 278 11.47 13.50 -2.67
CA SER A 278 11.14 12.10 -2.36
C SER A 278 9.71 11.94 -1.89
N GLY A 279 9.06 10.84 -2.28
CA GLY A 279 7.73 10.46 -1.80
C GLY A 279 7.68 10.01 -0.34
N GLU A 280 8.81 10.04 0.37
CA GLU A 280 8.86 9.73 1.80
C GLU A 280 7.98 10.64 2.66
N GLU A 281 7.89 11.93 2.32
CA GLU A 281 7.00 12.87 3.02
C GLU A 281 5.54 12.46 2.84
N MET A 282 5.11 12.19 1.60
CA MET A 282 3.78 11.68 1.31
C MET A 282 3.49 10.40 2.10
N PHE A 283 4.44 9.45 2.10
CA PHE A 283 4.32 8.17 2.83
C PHE A 283 4.12 8.36 4.34
N LYS A 284 4.89 9.24 4.99
CA LYS A 284 4.77 9.49 6.43
C LYS A 284 3.44 10.17 6.78
N ILE A 285 3.05 11.19 6.01
CA ILE A 285 1.81 11.93 6.26
C ILE A 285 0.58 11.04 6.00
N GLN A 286 0.57 10.23 4.92
CA GLN A 286 -0.54 9.29 4.72
C GLN A 286 -0.63 8.26 5.85
N ALA A 287 0.51 7.82 6.42
CA ALA A 287 0.57 6.85 7.50
C ALA A 287 0.08 7.44 8.83
N GLU A 288 0.38 8.70 9.09
CA GLU A 288 -0.18 9.45 10.21
C GLU A 288 -1.70 9.57 10.10
N HIS A 289 -2.20 9.99 8.94
CA HIS A 289 -3.64 10.08 8.71
C HIS A 289 -4.34 8.72 8.80
N GLN A 290 -3.66 7.63 8.44
CA GLN A 290 -4.16 6.25 8.67
C GLN A 290 -4.34 5.95 10.16
N ARG A 291 -3.34 6.27 10.99
CA ARG A 291 -3.43 6.13 12.44
C ARG A 291 -4.56 6.97 13.03
N ASN A 292 -4.72 8.21 12.58
CA ASN A 292 -5.81 9.09 12.99
C ASN A 292 -7.19 8.52 12.62
N PHE A 293 -7.30 7.86 11.46
CA PHE A 293 -8.51 7.13 11.09
C PHE A 293 -8.77 5.93 12.02
N TRP A 294 -7.76 5.10 12.25
CA TRP A 294 -7.92 3.90 13.08
C TRP A 294 -8.18 4.20 14.56
N ASN A 295 -7.61 5.28 15.11
CA ASN A 295 -7.84 5.73 16.48
C ASN A 295 -9.31 6.03 16.79
N LYS A 296 -10.16 6.24 15.77
CA LYS A 296 -11.61 6.42 15.96
C LYS A 296 -12.33 5.13 16.36
N TYR A 297 -11.70 3.97 16.14
CA TYR A 297 -12.31 2.66 16.29
C TYR A 297 -11.66 1.77 17.35
N PHE A 298 -10.46 2.11 17.81
CA PHE A 298 -9.75 1.38 18.86
C PHE A 298 -10.02 1.90 20.26
#